data_AF-A0A089RYW4-F1
#
_entry.id   AF-A0A089RYW4-F1
#
_cell.length_a   1.000
_cell.length_b   1.000
_cell.length_c   1.000
_cell.angle_alpha   90.00
_cell.angle_beta   90.00
_cell.angle_gamma   90.00
#
_symmetry.space_group_name_H-M   'P 1'
#
loop_
_entity.id
_entity.type
_entity.pdbx_description
1 polymer ?
#
loop_
_entity_poly.entity_id
_entity_poly.type
_entity_poly.pdbx_seq_one_letter_code
_entity_poly.pdbx_strand_id
1 'polypeptide(L)'
;MNNVLDMSNELIKVEVNDRMEQVVSARELHKGLGLTTRFSKWVSQNFKNFIEDEDFTSVTGVTDMPNGGTKVIQDYVITVGMAKELAMMSKSEKGKQYRKYFLELERKWNDPQEVVKRGYEILKNENIKLKIENNNIKKEKLAIEQQYNEAKPKITYYDIILQNPSLVSITQIAKDYGMSGKAMNQKLKELKLQFKQGDTWFLYAKYQDKGWTSSETKVIPTQYGDKVKMYTKWTQKGRLALYDILKEKGILPMIERNNQD
;
A
#
# COMPACT_ATOMS: atom_id res chain seq x y z
N MET A 1 -23.56 30.70 52.33
CA MET A 1 -23.96 29.27 52.37
C MET A 1 -23.82 28.74 50.97
N ASN A 2 -22.70 28.06 50.69
CA ASN A 2 -22.47 27.44 49.39
C ASN A 2 -23.36 26.20 49.32
N ASN A 3 -24.36 26.27 48.45
CA ASN A 3 -25.24 25.16 48.15
C ASN A 3 -24.41 24.13 47.39
N VAL A 4 -23.92 23.13 48.10
CA VAL A 4 -23.31 21.93 47.52
C VAL A 4 -24.44 21.20 46.81
N LEU A 5 -24.58 21.46 45.51
CA LEU A 5 -25.34 20.58 44.62
C LEU A 5 -24.58 19.27 44.58
N ASP A 6 -25.06 18.32 45.37
CA ASP A 6 -24.70 16.92 45.32
C ASP A 6 -24.71 16.44 43.86
N MET A 7 -23.52 16.21 43.30
CA MET A 7 -23.26 15.83 41.91
C MET A 7 -23.27 14.31 41.73
N SER A 8 -24.01 13.57 42.55
CA SER A 8 -24.07 12.10 42.52
C SER A 8 -25.51 11.55 42.57
N ASN A 9 -26.41 12.06 41.73
CA ASN A 9 -27.71 11.41 41.47
C ASN A 9 -27.81 10.97 40.01
N GLU A 10 -26.94 10.05 39.61
CA GLU A 10 -27.11 9.32 38.34
C GLU A 10 -28.40 8.49 38.41
N LEU A 11 -29.42 8.89 37.66
CA LEU A 11 -30.72 8.20 37.65
C LEU A 11 -30.70 6.92 36.81
N ILE A 12 -29.81 6.88 35.80
CA ILE A 12 -29.67 5.79 34.85
C ILE A 12 -28.28 5.84 34.23
N LYS A 13 -27.73 4.68 33.89
CA LYS A 13 -26.45 4.55 33.20
C LYS A 13 -26.56 5.13 31.79
N VAL A 14 -25.62 6.00 31.43
CA VAL A 14 -25.51 6.58 30.08
C VAL A 14 -24.24 6.08 29.43
N GLU A 15 -24.36 5.60 28.20
CA GLU A 15 -23.25 5.13 27.39
C GLU A 15 -23.11 6.00 26.13
N VAL A 16 -21.96 5.94 25.48
CA VAL A 16 -21.72 6.61 24.20
C VAL A 16 -21.54 5.52 23.15
N ASN A 17 -22.39 5.52 22.12
CA ASN A 17 -22.32 4.53 21.04
C ASN A 17 -21.19 4.85 20.03
N ASP A 18 -21.00 3.98 19.05
CA ASP A 18 -20.00 4.16 17.99
C ASP A 18 -20.23 5.42 17.12
N ARG A 19 -21.45 5.96 17.13
CA ARG A 19 -21.83 7.21 16.43
C ARG A 19 -21.60 8.46 17.28
N MET A 20 -20.98 8.33 18.46
CA MET A 20 -20.74 9.41 19.41
C MET A 20 -22.04 10.05 19.94
N GLU A 21 -23.07 9.24 20.15
CA GLU A 21 -24.35 9.66 20.71
C GLU A 21 -24.54 9.10 22.12
N GLN A 22 -25.12 9.91 23.00
CA GLN A 22 -25.48 9.45 24.34
C GLN A 22 -26.73 8.56 24.26
N VAL A 23 -26.62 7.35 24.78
CA VAL A 23 -27.67 6.33 24.75
C VAL A 23 -27.90 5.71 26.13
N VAL A 24 -29.10 5.17 26.34
CA VAL A 24 -29.52 4.51 27.57
C VAL A 24 -30.33 3.24 27.27
N SER A 25 -30.46 2.34 28.25
CA SER A 25 -31.34 1.19 28.14
C SER A 25 -32.82 1.60 28.26
N ALA A 26 -33.63 1.22 27.27
CA ALA A 26 -35.07 1.44 27.31
C ALA A 26 -35.73 0.71 28.49
N ARG A 27 -35.27 -0.50 28.81
CA ARG A 27 -35.78 -1.29 29.93
C ARG A 27 -35.44 -0.68 31.28
N GLU A 28 -34.22 -0.18 31.44
CA GLU A 28 -33.83 0.53 32.66
C GLU A 28 -34.63 1.82 32.83
N LEU A 29 -34.84 2.59 31.75
CA LEU A 29 -35.69 3.77 31.79
C LEU A 29 -37.13 3.42 32.19
N HIS A 30 -37.71 2.38 31.58
CA HIS A 30 -39.05 1.91 31.91
C HIS A 30 -39.18 1.54 33.39
N LYS A 31 -38.19 0.82 33.94
CA LYS A 31 -38.12 0.46 35.36
C LYS A 31 -37.95 1.70 36.25
N GLY A 32 -37.05 2.61 35.86
CA GLY A 32 -36.74 3.84 36.57
C GLY A 32 -37.94 4.78 36.71
N LEU A 33 -38.70 4.93 35.63
CA LEU A 33 -39.97 5.67 35.60
C LEU A 33 -41.07 5.03 36.46
N GLY A 34 -40.92 3.76 36.84
CA GLY A 34 -41.90 3.04 37.66
C GLY A 34 -43.20 2.70 36.92
N LEU A 35 -43.12 2.45 35.61
CA LEU A 35 -44.28 2.14 34.78
C LEU A 35 -44.80 0.72 35.08
N THR A 36 -46.11 0.59 35.23
CA THR A 36 -46.79 -0.69 35.53
C THR A 36 -47.14 -1.50 34.28
N THR A 37 -47.12 -0.87 33.10
CA THR A 37 -47.35 -1.55 31.83
C THR A 37 -46.26 -2.57 31.57
N ARG A 38 -46.60 -3.73 30.99
CA ARG A 38 -45.59 -4.70 30.57
C ARG A 38 -44.68 -4.05 29.52
N PHE A 39 -43.36 -4.17 29.68
CA PHE A 39 -42.36 -3.54 28.81
C PHE A 39 -42.65 -3.71 27.30
N SER A 40 -42.94 -4.93 26.83
CA SER A 40 -43.23 -5.18 25.42
C SER A 40 -44.46 -4.43 24.89
N LYS A 41 -45.48 -4.24 25.75
CA LYS A 41 -46.67 -3.44 25.42
C LYS A 41 -46.34 -1.95 25.44
N TRP A 42 -45.50 -1.51 26.37
CA TRP A 42 -45.06 -0.12 26.43
C TRP A 42 -44.25 0.26 25.18
N VAL A 43 -43.32 -0.58 24.75
CA VAL A 43 -42.55 -0.39 23.51
C VAL A 43 -43.49 -0.26 22.31
N SER A 44 -44.40 -1.22 22.10
CA SER A 44 -45.29 -1.20 20.93
C SER A 44 -46.27 -0.01 20.91
N GLN A 45 -46.53 0.60 22.07
CA GLN A 45 -47.36 1.80 22.17
C GLN A 45 -46.58 3.10 21.93
N ASN A 46 -45.35 3.20 22.43
CA ASN A 46 -44.62 4.46 22.51
C ASN A 46 -43.54 4.62 21.43
N PHE A 47 -43.05 3.53 20.83
CA PHE A 47 -41.98 3.58 19.82
C PHE A 47 -42.50 3.94 18.42
N LYS A 48 -43.83 4.04 18.22
CA LYS A 48 -44.46 4.19 16.89
C LYS A 48 -44.02 5.41 16.09
N ASN A 49 -43.62 6.48 16.77
CA ASN A 49 -43.23 7.75 16.15
C ASN A 49 -41.71 7.95 16.13
N PHE A 50 -40.95 6.93 16.54
CA PHE A 50 -39.49 6.94 16.55
C PHE A 50 -38.95 6.04 15.45
N ILE A 51 -37.76 6.35 14.95
CA ILE A 51 -37.15 5.69 13.81
C ILE A 51 -36.07 4.72 14.34
N GLU A 52 -36.16 3.45 13.93
CA GLU A 52 -35.12 2.46 14.21
C GLU A 52 -33.82 2.86 13.49
N ASP A 53 -32.69 2.68 14.15
CA ASP A 53 -31.36 3.15 13.75
C ASP A 53 -31.15 4.67 13.75
N GLU A 54 -32.12 5.48 14.17
CA GLU A 54 -31.94 6.91 14.48
C GLU A 54 -32.19 7.19 15.96
N ASP A 55 -33.38 6.84 16.44
CA ASP A 55 -33.80 7.08 17.82
C ASP A 55 -33.50 5.90 18.75
N PHE A 56 -33.52 4.69 18.20
CA PHE A 56 -33.28 3.46 18.95
C PHE A 56 -32.69 2.35 18.10
N THR A 57 -32.05 1.39 18.77
CA THR A 57 -31.55 0.15 18.15
C THR A 57 -32.08 -1.06 18.91
N SER A 58 -32.60 -2.03 18.17
CA SER A 58 -33.03 -3.32 18.70
C SER A 58 -31.83 -4.13 19.19
N VAL A 59 -31.87 -4.58 20.45
CA VAL A 59 -30.85 -5.45 21.05
C VAL A 59 -31.51 -6.60 21.80
N THR A 60 -30.74 -7.60 22.19
CA THR A 60 -31.25 -8.74 22.98
C THR A 60 -30.62 -8.77 24.36
N GLY A 61 -31.45 -8.84 25.39
CA GLY A 61 -31.04 -9.13 26.75
C GLY A 61 -31.24 -10.61 27.11
N VAL A 62 -30.88 -10.98 28.32
CA VAL A 62 -31.14 -12.30 28.90
C VAL A 62 -31.87 -12.17 30.23
N THR A 63 -32.73 -13.13 30.54
CA THR A 63 -33.37 -13.27 31.85
C THR A 63 -33.25 -14.70 32.33
N ASP A 64 -32.99 -14.88 33.63
CA ASP A 64 -32.97 -16.20 34.24
C ASP A 64 -34.38 -16.77 34.33
N MET A 65 -34.51 -18.06 34.06
CA MET A 65 -35.75 -18.81 34.18
C MET A 65 -35.78 -19.57 35.51
N PRO A 66 -36.97 -19.82 36.09
CA PRO A 66 -37.11 -20.56 37.34
C PRO A 66 -36.52 -21.98 37.34
N ASN A 67 -36.31 -22.56 36.15
CA ASN A 67 -35.71 -23.88 35.95
C ASN A 67 -34.17 -23.84 35.79
N GLY A 68 -33.51 -22.71 36.03
CA GLY A 68 -32.05 -22.56 35.96
C GLY A 68 -31.48 -22.33 34.55
N GLY A 69 -32.32 -22.17 33.52
CA GLY A 69 -31.88 -21.76 32.18
C GLY A 69 -31.98 -20.24 31.97
N THR A 70 -31.36 -19.71 30.91
CA THR A 70 -31.53 -18.31 30.50
C THR A 70 -32.44 -18.21 29.29
N LYS A 71 -33.24 -17.14 29.23
CA LYS A 71 -34.11 -16.81 28.10
C LYS A 71 -33.67 -15.50 27.48
N VAL A 72 -33.46 -15.50 26.18
CA VAL A 72 -33.22 -14.29 25.39
C VAL A 72 -34.51 -13.47 25.32
N ILE A 73 -34.42 -12.18 25.60
CA ILE A 73 -35.54 -11.24 25.57
C ILE A 73 -35.20 -10.05 24.68
N GLN A 74 -36.19 -9.56 23.93
CA GLN A 74 -36.03 -8.34 23.14
C GLN A 74 -35.90 -7.12 24.05
N ASP A 75 -34.90 -6.29 23.76
CA ASP A 75 -34.63 -5.02 24.44
C ASP A 75 -34.20 -3.94 23.42
N TYR A 76 -33.99 -2.72 23.89
CA TYR A 76 -33.68 -1.58 23.05
C TYR A 76 -32.70 -0.64 23.75
N VAL A 77 -31.75 -0.15 22.96
CA VAL A 77 -30.92 1.01 23.31
C VAL A 77 -31.56 2.23 22.65
N ILE A 78 -31.79 3.29 23.41
CA ILE A 78 -32.46 4.52 22.94
C ILE A 78 -31.55 5.72 23.13
N THR A 79 -31.65 6.71 22.25
CA THR A 79 -30.94 7.98 22.42
C THR A 79 -31.44 8.73 23.65
N VAL A 80 -30.59 9.58 24.23
CA VAL A 80 -31.01 10.49 25.32
C VAL A 80 -32.14 11.43 24.87
N GLY A 81 -32.16 11.80 23.58
CA GLY A 81 -33.24 12.58 22.96
C GLY A 81 -34.58 11.85 23.06
N MET A 82 -34.66 10.61 22.59
CA MET A 82 -35.85 9.76 22.70
C MET A 82 -36.22 9.49 24.17
N ALA A 83 -35.25 9.21 25.02
CA ALA A 83 -35.46 8.94 26.45
C ALA A 83 -36.15 10.12 27.17
N LYS A 84 -35.76 11.35 26.83
CA LYS A 84 -36.37 12.59 27.35
C LYS A 84 -37.83 12.73 26.92
N GLU A 85 -38.15 12.39 25.68
CA GLU A 85 -39.54 12.41 25.19
C GLU A 85 -40.40 11.36 25.89
N LEU A 86 -39.90 10.13 26.02
CA LEU A 86 -40.58 9.06 26.74
C LEU A 86 -40.81 9.41 28.22
N ALA A 87 -39.84 10.05 28.87
CA ALA A 87 -39.98 10.54 30.23
C ALA A 87 -41.10 11.60 30.34
N MET A 88 -41.21 12.51 29.35
CA MET A 88 -42.30 13.49 29.26
C MET A 88 -43.67 12.83 29.05
N MET A 89 -43.76 11.81 28.20
CA MET A 89 -45.02 11.09 27.92
C MET A 89 -45.59 10.38 29.16
N SER A 90 -44.75 9.99 30.12
CA SER A 90 -45.20 9.35 31.37
C SER A 90 -46.08 10.24 32.25
N LYS A 91 -46.00 11.58 32.10
CA LYS A 91 -46.75 12.58 32.89
C LYS A 91 -46.71 12.33 34.40
N SER A 92 -45.57 11.86 34.91
CA SER A 92 -45.34 11.54 36.33
C SER A 92 -44.25 12.44 36.92
N GLU A 93 -44.19 12.56 38.26
CA GLU A 93 -43.11 13.32 38.91
C GLU A 93 -41.73 12.68 38.64
N LYS A 94 -41.67 11.34 38.58
CA LYS A 94 -40.48 10.61 38.12
C LYS A 94 -40.12 10.97 36.68
N GLY A 95 -41.10 11.00 35.78
CA GLY A 95 -40.91 11.46 34.40
C GLY A 95 -40.31 12.85 34.31
N LYS A 96 -40.78 13.78 35.13
CA LYS A 96 -40.25 15.14 35.22
C LYS A 96 -38.81 15.16 35.75
N GLN A 97 -38.48 14.30 36.72
CA GLN A 97 -37.12 14.15 37.25
C GLN A 97 -36.16 13.61 36.18
N TYR A 98 -36.51 12.51 35.50
CA TYR A 98 -35.72 11.93 34.41
C TYR A 98 -35.56 12.90 33.24
N ARG A 99 -36.62 13.62 32.86
CA ARG A 99 -36.54 14.66 31.82
C ARG A 99 -35.52 15.75 32.17
N LYS A 100 -35.54 16.25 33.42
CA LYS A 100 -34.56 17.26 33.87
C LYS A 100 -33.13 16.71 33.83
N TYR A 101 -32.95 15.48 34.27
CA TYR A 101 -31.67 14.78 34.22
C TYR A 101 -31.13 14.66 32.79
N PHE A 102 -31.95 14.20 31.84
CA PHE A 102 -31.55 14.11 30.43
C PHE A 102 -31.25 15.47 29.80
N LEU A 103 -32.00 16.53 30.15
CA LEU A 103 -31.70 17.89 29.71
C LEU A 103 -30.36 18.40 30.25
N GLU A 104 -30.00 18.07 31.49
CA GLU A 104 -28.71 18.43 32.07
C GLU A 104 -27.56 17.66 31.41
N LEU A 105 -27.77 16.38 31.08
CA LEU A 105 -26.81 15.60 30.31
C LEU A 105 -26.58 16.19 28.93
N GLU A 106 -27.63 16.53 28.18
CA GLU A 106 -27.52 17.19 26.88
C GLU A 106 -26.80 18.53 26.97
N ARG A 107 -27.06 19.32 28.02
CA ARG A 107 -26.37 20.60 28.24
C ARG A 107 -24.88 20.42 28.50
N LYS A 108 -24.50 19.47 29.35
CA LYS A 108 -23.09 19.15 29.62
C LYS A 108 -22.40 18.58 28.39
N TRP A 109 -23.09 17.72 27.64
CA TRP A 109 -22.59 17.15 26.40
C TRP A 109 -22.33 18.23 25.36
N ASN A 110 -23.26 19.16 25.18
CA ASN A 110 -23.17 20.24 24.22
C ASN A 110 -22.40 21.48 24.73
N ASP A 111 -21.76 21.39 25.90
CA ASP A 111 -20.87 22.45 26.37
C ASP A 111 -19.69 22.61 25.38
N PRO A 112 -19.35 23.84 24.96
CA PRO A 112 -18.29 24.05 23.98
C PRO A 112 -16.95 23.37 24.34
N GLN A 113 -16.60 23.30 25.62
CA GLN A 113 -15.36 22.66 26.06
C GLN A 113 -15.41 21.14 25.83
N GLU A 114 -16.54 20.51 26.16
CA GLU A 114 -16.74 19.07 25.97
C GLU A 114 -16.90 18.71 24.48
N VAL A 115 -17.54 19.55 23.67
CA VAL A 115 -17.59 19.37 22.21
C VAL A 115 -16.19 19.39 21.60
N VAL A 116 -15.38 20.40 21.95
CA VAL A 116 -14.01 20.52 21.44
C VAL A 116 -13.14 19.35 21.88
N LYS A 117 -13.23 18.94 23.15
CA LYS A 117 -12.48 17.80 23.70
C LYS A 117 -12.77 16.51 22.94
N ARG A 118 -14.05 16.19 22.68
CA ARG A 118 -14.47 15.02 21.90
C ARG A 118 -13.98 15.10 20.46
N GLY A 119 -14.11 16.26 19.82
CA GLY A 119 -13.59 16.49 18.47
C GLY A 119 -12.08 16.24 18.39
N TYR A 120 -11.32 16.72 19.39
CA TYR A 120 -9.88 16.49 19.46
C TYR A 120 -9.52 15.01 19.65
N GLU A 121 -10.25 14.27 20.49
CA GLU A 121 -10.05 12.83 20.68
C GLU A 121 -10.31 12.03 19.40
N ILE A 122 -11.36 12.38 18.65
CA ILE A 122 -11.66 11.77 17.33
C ILE A 122 -10.48 11.99 16.37
N LEU A 123 -10.05 13.24 16.21
CA LEU A 123 -8.93 13.59 15.32
C LEU A 123 -7.63 12.91 15.74
N LYS A 124 -7.38 12.78 17.04
CA LYS A 124 -6.20 12.08 17.57
C LYS A 124 -6.24 10.59 17.22
N ASN A 125 -7.39 9.94 17.40
CA ASN A 125 -7.57 8.52 17.08
C ASN A 125 -7.43 8.24 15.58
N GLU A 126 -7.99 9.10 14.73
CA GLU A 126 -7.83 9.03 13.28
C GLU A 126 -6.36 9.19 12.86
N ASN A 127 -5.65 10.16 13.45
CA ASN A 127 -4.22 10.33 13.22
C ASN A 127 -3.40 9.10 13.63
N ILE A 128 -3.75 8.42 14.72
CA ILE A 128 -3.09 7.18 15.14
C ILE A 128 -3.33 6.08 14.09
N LYS A 129 -4.57 5.90 13.64
CA LYS A 129 -4.91 4.92 12.59
C LYS A 129 -4.14 5.18 11.30
N LEU A 130 -4.14 6.42 10.81
CA LEU A 130 -3.41 6.82 9.60
C LEU A 130 -1.90 6.63 9.74
N LYS A 131 -1.31 6.86 10.92
CA LYS A 131 0.12 6.60 11.15
C LYS A 131 0.45 5.11 11.07
N ILE A 132 -0.40 4.26 11.62
CA ILE A 132 -0.24 2.80 11.53
C ILE A 132 -0.33 2.34 10.08
N GLU A 133 -1.34 2.81 9.35
CA GLU A 133 -1.53 2.49 7.93
C GLU A 133 -0.34 2.92 7.07
N ASN A 134 0.11 4.17 7.23
CA ASN A 134 1.29 4.68 6.53
C ASN A 134 2.56 3.87 6.82
N ASN A 135 2.76 3.43 8.06
CA ASN A 135 3.87 2.58 8.42
C ASN A 135 3.78 1.20 7.75
N ASN A 136 2.58 0.63 7.66
CA ASN A 136 2.36 -0.66 6.99
C ASN A 136 2.61 -0.54 5.48
N ILE A 137 2.07 0.49 4.82
CA ILE A 137 2.31 0.76 3.40
C ILE A 137 3.81 0.95 3.14
N LYS A 138 4.52 1.66 4.02
CA LYS A 138 5.97 1.86 3.87
C LYS A 138 6.74 0.53 3.95
N LYS A 139 6.35 -0.37 4.85
CA LYS A 139 6.96 -1.71 4.96
C LYS A 139 6.68 -2.56 3.72
N GLU A 140 5.44 -2.54 3.23
CA GLU A 140 5.05 -3.28 2.02
C GLU A 140 5.81 -2.78 0.79
N LYS A 141 5.89 -1.45 0.61
CA LYS A 141 6.69 -0.85 -0.48
C LYS A 141 8.16 -1.27 -0.42
N LEU A 142 8.74 -1.29 0.77
CA LEU A 142 10.14 -1.72 0.94
C LEU A 142 10.32 -3.21 0.55
N ALA A 143 9.39 -4.08 0.95
CA ALA A 143 9.45 -5.49 0.59
C ALA A 143 9.28 -5.72 -0.91
N ILE A 144 8.36 -5.01 -1.56
CA ILE A 144 8.16 -5.06 -3.01
C ILE A 144 9.40 -4.54 -3.74
N GLU A 145 10.01 -3.45 -3.27
CA GLU A 145 11.23 -2.90 -3.86
C GLU A 145 12.41 -3.88 -3.75
N GLN A 146 12.55 -4.56 -2.61
CA GLN A 146 13.55 -5.62 -2.44
C GLN A 146 13.33 -6.76 -3.43
N GLN A 147 12.11 -7.30 -3.48
CA GLN A 147 11.77 -8.35 -4.43
C GLN A 147 11.96 -7.91 -5.89
N TYR A 148 11.59 -6.67 -6.22
CA TYR A 148 11.80 -6.12 -7.56
C TYR A 148 13.28 -6.05 -7.90
N ASN A 149 14.14 -5.61 -6.97
CA ASN A 149 15.58 -5.54 -7.21
C ASN A 149 16.23 -6.93 -7.32
N GLU A 150 15.74 -7.92 -6.57
CA GLU A 150 16.20 -9.32 -6.67
C GLU A 150 15.72 -10.01 -7.95
N ALA A 151 14.45 -9.77 -8.33
CA ALA A 151 13.82 -10.36 -9.51
C ALA A 151 14.18 -9.64 -10.80
N LYS A 152 14.62 -8.37 -10.74
CA LYS A 152 15.10 -7.64 -11.92
C LYS A 152 16.32 -8.40 -12.45
N PRO A 153 16.23 -9.02 -13.63
CA PRO A 153 17.34 -9.78 -14.16
C PRO A 153 18.54 -8.84 -14.28
N LYS A 154 19.68 -9.25 -13.71
CA LYS A 154 20.95 -8.59 -14.00
C LYS A 154 21.19 -8.78 -15.50
N ILE A 155 21.00 -7.71 -16.26
CA ILE A 155 21.26 -7.71 -17.72
C ILE A 155 22.72 -8.11 -17.89
N THR A 156 22.94 -9.28 -18.45
CA THR A 156 24.29 -9.77 -18.75
C THR A 156 24.79 -9.10 -20.03
N TYR A 157 26.11 -9.06 -20.26
CA TYR A 157 26.62 -8.53 -21.53
C TYR A 157 26.08 -9.34 -22.74
N TYR A 158 25.76 -10.61 -22.51
CA TYR A 158 25.02 -11.47 -23.43
C TYR A 158 23.69 -10.88 -23.90
N ASP A 159 22.84 -10.42 -22.97
CA ASP A 159 21.52 -9.85 -23.29
C ASP A 159 21.66 -8.59 -24.16
N ILE A 160 22.67 -7.77 -23.91
CA ILE A 160 22.98 -6.56 -24.70
C ILE A 160 23.42 -6.93 -26.13
N ILE A 161 24.21 -7.99 -26.29
CA ILE A 161 24.59 -8.48 -27.62
C ILE A 161 23.35 -9.00 -28.35
N LEU A 162 22.48 -9.76 -27.66
CA LEU A 162 21.29 -10.38 -28.25
C LEU A 162 20.22 -9.36 -28.69
N GLN A 163 20.12 -8.22 -28.01
CA GLN A 163 19.16 -7.16 -28.37
C GLN A 163 19.53 -6.39 -29.65
N ASN A 164 20.80 -6.39 -30.09
CA ASN A 164 21.23 -5.63 -31.26
C ASN A 164 21.82 -6.55 -32.35
N PRO A 165 21.05 -6.85 -33.42
CA PRO A 165 21.51 -7.69 -34.52
C PRO A 165 22.44 -6.96 -35.50
N SER A 166 22.72 -5.67 -35.31
CA SER A 166 23.50 -4.85 -36.24
C SER A 166 24.97 -5.28 -36.29
N LEU A 167 25.60 -5.06 -37.44
CA LEU A 167 27.04 -5.23 -37.60
C LEU A 167 27.80 -4.17 -36.80
N VAL A 168 28.71 -4.61 -35.93
CA VAL A 168 29.45 -3.71 -35.02
C VAL A 168 30.92 -3.66 -35.41
N SER A 169 31.54 -2.49 -35.34
CA SER A 169 32.98 -2.36 -35.56
C SER A 169 33.78 -2.90 -34.39
N ILE A 170 35.00 -3.38 -34.63
CA ILE A 170 35.89 -3.81 -33.53
C ILE A 170 36.19 -2.68 -32.55
N THR A 171 36.20 -1.42 -33.00
CA THR A 171 36.38 -0.25 -32.13
C THR A 171 35.24 -0.12 -31.14
N GLN A 172 34.01 -0.35 -31.59
CA GLN A 172 32.83 -0.22 -30.74
C GLN A 172 32.77 -1.36 -29.72
N ILE A 173 33.12 -2.59 -30.14
CA ILE A 173 33.33 -3.71 -29.19
C ILE A 173 34.44 -3.37 -28.20
N ALA A 174 35.59 -2.86 -28.66
CA ALA A 174 36.73 -2.55 -27.80
C ALA A 174 36.37 -1.53 -26.69
N LYS A 175 35.45 -0.61 -26.98
CA LYS A 175 34.93 0.35 -25.99
C LYS A 175 34.17 -0.35 -24.87
N ASP A 176 33.43 -1.42 -25.14
CA ASP A 176 32.77 -2.22 -24.11
C ASP A 176 33.79 -2.85 -23.13
N TYR A 177 35.03 -3.08 -23.57
CA TYR A 177 36.12 -3.63 -22.76
C TYR A 177 37.07 -2.55 -22.21
N GLY A 178 36.76 -1.26 -22.39
CA GLY A 178 37.58 -0.17 -21.90
C GLY A 178 38.92 -0.02 -22.60
N MET A 179 39.04 -0.47 -23.85
CA MET A 179 40.29 -0.36 -24.62
C MET A 179 40.08 0.25 -26.00
N SER A 180 41.18 0.67 -26.63
CA SER A 180 41.13 1.18 -28.00
C SER A 180 40.92 0.03 -29.00
N GLY A 181 40.31 0.33 -30.16
CA GLY A 181 40.21 -0.66 -31.24
C GLY A 181 41.58 -1.20 -31.69
N LYS A 182 42.64 -0.39 -31.58
CA LYS A 182 44.02 -0.84 -31.86
C LYS A 182 44.49 -1.89 -30.85
N ALA A 183 44.29 -1.62 -29.56
CA ALA A 183 44.64 -2.56 -28.48
C ALA A 183 43.85 -3.86 -28.59
N MET A 184 42.54 -3.77 -28.85
CA MET A 184 41.70 -4.95 -29.06
C MET A 184 42.18 -5.76 -30.26
N ASN A 185 42.46 -5.11 -31.40
CA ASN A 185 42.97 -5.81 -32.58
C ASN A 185 44.31 -6.53 -32.33
N GLN A 186 45.21 -5.91 -31.56
CA GLN A 186 46.46 -6.54 -31.13
C GLN A 186 46.19 -7.75 -30.25
N LYS A 187 45.31 -7.63 -29.27
CA LYS A 187 44.92 -8.74 -28.39
C LYS A 187 44.34 -9.92 -29.16
N LEU A 188 43.44 -9.68 -30.11
CA LEU A 188 42.86 -10.73 -30.93
C LEU A 188 43.88 -11.37 -31.88
N LYS A 189 44.91 -10.62 -32.30
CA LYS A 189 46.04 -11.16 -33.04
C LYS A 189 46.89 -12.10 -32.18
N GLU A 190 47.21 -11.70 -30.95
CA GLU A 190 47.94 -12.52 -29.96
C GLU A 190 47.20 -13.82 -29.67
N LEU A 191 45.87 -13.76 -29.54
CA LEU A 191 44.99 -14.93 -29.37
C LEU A 191 44.82 -15.76 -30.66
N LYS A 192 45.51 -15.40 -31.74
CA LYS A 192 45.44 -16.06 -33.05
C LYS A 192 44.00 -16.17 -33.58
N LEU A 193 43.18 -15.13 -33.38
CA LEU A 193 41.80 -15.03 -33.89
C LEU A 193 41.73 -14.31 -35.24
N GLN A 194 42.53 -13.26 -35.38
CA GLN A 194 42.60 -12.46 -36.60
C GLN A 194 44.03 -12.04 -36.95
N PHE A 195 44.24 -11.67 -38.20
CA PHE A 195 45.49 -11.11 -38.71
C PHE A 195 45.19 -9.88 -39.57
N LYS A 196 46.21 -9.07 -39.83
CA LYS A 196 46.08 -7.84 -40.63
C LYS A 196 46.66 -8.09 -42.03
N GLN A 197 45.89 -7.75 -43.07
CA GLN A 197 46.34 -7.75 -44.46
C GLN A 197 45.93 -6.44 -45.12
N GLY A 198 46.92 -5.68 -45.62
CA GLY A 198 46.71 -4.30 -46.02
C GLY A 198 46.14 -3.47 -44.87
N ASP A 199 45.04 -2.78 -45.13
CA ASP A 199 44.33 -1.95 -44.15
C ASP A 199 43.23 -2.69 -43.36
N THR A 200 43.00 -3.97 -43.64
CA THR A 200 41.84 -4.72 -43.13
C THR A 200 42.27 -5.88 -42.25
N TRP A 201 41.48 -6.14 -41.21
CA TRP A 201 41.66 -7.28 -40.31
C TRP A 201 40.78 -8.44 -40.76
N PHE A 202 41.36 -9.62 -40.90
CA PHE A 202 40.67 -10.83 -41.34
C PHE A 202 40.80 -11.92 -40.27
N LEU A 203 39.78 -12.76 -40.16
CA LEU A 203 39.86 -13.96 -39.31
C LEU A 203 40.84 -14.96 -39.90
N TYR A 204 41.56 -15.69 -39.04
CA TYR A 204 42.34 -16.86 -39.49
C TYR A 204 41.43 -17.93 -40.09
N ALA A 205 41.96 -18.74 -41.02
CA ALA A 205 41.23 -19.77 -41.76
C ALA A 205 40.32 -20.64 -40.88
N LYS A 206 40.81 -21.08 -39.71
CA LYS A 206 40.05 -21.88 -38.72
C LYS A 206 38.76 -21.23 -38.17
N TYR A 207 38.52 -19.95 -38.45
CA TYR A 207 37.37 -19.19 -37.95
C TYR A 207 36.56 -18.50 -39.06
N GLN A 208 37.00 -18.54 -40.32
CA GLN A 208 36.38 -17.79 -41.42
C GLN A 208 34.98 -18.31 -41.77
N ASP A 209 34.76 -19.62 -41.62
CA ASP A 209 33.49 -20.31 -41.90
C ASP A 209 32.46 -20.20 -40.75
N LYS A 210 32.84 -19.60 -39.61
CA LYS A 210 31.97 -19.56 -38.42
C LYS A 210 30.89 -18.46 -38.45
N GLY A 211 30.94 -17.57 -39.44
CA GLY A 211 30.00 -16.44 -39.57
C GLY A 211 30.18 -15.35 -38.51
N TRP A 212 31.39 -15.22 -37.95
CA TRP A 212 31.69 -14.26 -36.88
C TRP A 212 31.86 -12.82 -37.38
N THR A 213 32.24 -12.65 -38.64
CA THR A 213 32.44 -11.34 -39.25
C THR A 213 31.69 -11.24 -40.57
N SER A 214 31.35 -10.01 -40.95
CA SER A 214 30.81 -9.66 -42.26
C SER A 214 31.59 -8.47 -42.82
N SER A 215 31.68 -8.40 -44.15
CA SER A 215 32.36 -7.31 -44.84
C SER A 215 31.37 -6.19 -45.16
N GLU A 216 31.66 -4.98 -44.68
CA GLU A 216 30.93 -3.76 -45.05
C GLU A 216 31.74 -2.97 -46.08
N THR A 217 31.18 -2.78 -47.27
CA THR A 217 31.78 -1.96 -48.32
C THR A 217 31.32 -0.52 -48.18
N LYS A 218 32.26 0.43 -48.07
CA LYS A 218 31.96 1.87 -48.12
C LYS A 218 32.57 2.51 -49.34
N VAL A 219 31.76 3.30 -50.03
CA VAL A 219 32.20 4.20 -51.09
C VAL A 219 32.62 5.51 -50.45
N ILE A 220 33.81 5.97 -50.79
CA ILE A 220 34.41 7.23 -50.33
C ILE A 220 34.48 8.13 -51.55
N PRO A 221 33.56 9.10 -51.67
CA PRO A 221 33.58 10.03 -52.78
C PRO A 221 34.86 10.86 -52.78
N THR A 222 35.52 10.98 -53.94
CA THR A 222 36.68 11.84 -54.10
C THR A 222 36.59 12.64 -55.39
N GLN A 223 37.26 13.80 -55.45
CA GLN A 223 37.32 14.67 -56.63
C GLN A 223 37.95 14.01 -57.88
N TYR A 224 38.57 12.83 -57.72
CA TYR A 224 39.22 12.07 -58.80
C TYR A 224 38.53 10.72 -59.08
N GLY A 225 37.31 10.52 -58.55
CA GLY A 225 36.54 9.28 -58.66
C GLY A 225 36.34 8.58 -57.31
N ASP A 226 35.25 7.83 -57.20
CA ASP A 226 34.86 7.14 -55.97
C ASP A 226 35.84 6.02 -55.60
N LYS A 227 36.32 6.03 -54.34
CA LYS A 227 37.16 4.96 -53.80
C LYS A 227 36.32 3.98 -52.99
N VAL A 228 36.45 2.70 -53.25
CA VAL A 228 35.75 1.66 -52.48
C VAL A 228 36.68 1.08 -51.43
N LYS A 229 36.25 1.07 -50.16
CA LYS A 229 36.99 0.45 -49.05
C LYS A 229 36.11 -0.54 -48.29
N MET A 230 36.63 -1.75 -48.10
CA MET A 230 35.95 -2.80 -47.35
C MET A 230 36.44 -2.82 -45.89
N TYR A 231 35.50 -2.90 -44.96
CA TYR A 231 35.75 -2.98 -43.53
C TYR A 231 35.18 -4.28 -42.97
N THR A 232 35.95 -4.93 -42.11
CA THR A 232 35.46 -6.09 -41.35
C THR A 232 34.63 -5.61 -40.17
N LYS A 233 33.38 -6.08 -40.10
CA LYS A 233 32.48 -5.88 -38.96
C LYS A 233 32.18 -7.22 -38.31
N TRP A 234 31.80 -7.17 -37.04
CA TRP A 234 31.45 -8.34 -36.24
C TRP A 234 29.95 -8.52 -36.22
N THR A 235 29.50 -9.76 -36.45
CA THR A 235 28.10 -10.15 -36.32
C THR A 235 27.74 -10.36 -34.85
N GLN A 236 26.44 -10.47 -34.55
CA GLN A 236 25.98 -10.87 -33.21
C GLN A 236 26.64 -12.18 -32.75
N LYS A 237 26.65 -13.21 -33.62
CA LYS A 237 27.32 -14.49 -33.37
C LYS A 237 28.82 -14.33 -33.10
N GLY A 238 29.49 -13.45 -33.83
CA GLY A 238 30.90 -13.14 -33.61
C GLY A 238 31.16 -12.45 -32.28
N ARG A 239 30.28 -11.53 -31.86
CA ARG A 239 30.38 -10.84 -30.56
C ARG A 239 30.22 -11.81 -29.39
N LEU A 240 29.29 -12.76 -29.48
CA LEU A 240 29.11 -13.82 -28.49
C LEU A 240 30.37 -14.69 -28.39
N ALA A 241 30.87 -15.20 -29.51
CA ALA A 241 32.08 -16.01 -29.53
C ALA A 241 33.32 -15.25 -29.03
N LEU A 242 33.41 -13.96 -29.35
CA LEU A 242 34.48 -13.11 -28.86
C LEU A 242 34.41 -12.92 -27.34
N TYR A 243 33.21 -12.70 -26.81
CA TYR A 243 32.99 -12.60 -25.38
C TYR A 243 33.40 -13.89 -24.66
N ASP A 244 33.01 -15.07 -25.15
CA ASP A 244 33.41 -16.36 -24.55
C ASP A 244 34.92 -16.51 -24.48
N ILE A 245 35.61 -16.28 -25.61
CA ILE A 245 37.06 -16.45 -25.70
C ILE A 245 37.80 -15.44 -24.82
N LEU A 246 37.31 -14.20 -24.74
CA LEU A 246 37.92 -13.19 -23.88
C LEU A 246 37.67 -13.47 -22.40
N LYS A 247 36.47 -13.92 -22.05
CA LYS A 247 36.09 -14.32 -20.69
C LYS A 247 36.92 -15.49 -20.19
N GLU A 248 37.16 -16.51 -21.01
CA GLU A 248 38.08 -17.63 -20.69
C GLU A 248 39.51 -17.16 -20.40
N LYS A 249 39.91 -15.99 -20.91
CA LYS A 249 41.21 -15.37 -20.68
C LYS A 249 41.19 -14.30 -19.58
N GLY A 250 40.11 -14.20 -18.81
CA GLY A 250 39.93 -13.23 -17.73
C GLY A 250 39.72 -11.79 -18.20
N ILE A 251 39.40 -11.59 -19.48
CA ILE A 251 39.18 -10.26 -20.08
C ILE A 251 37.67 -10.03 -20.15
N LEU A 252 37.13 -9.36 -19.14
CA LEU A 252 35.70 -9.08 -19.06
C LEU A 252 35.36 -7.69 -19.65
N PRO A 253 34.16 -7.50 -20.20
CA PRO A 253 33.66 -6.17 -20.54
C PRO A 253 33.47 -5.34 -19.26
N MET A 254 33.56 -4.01 -19.35
CA MET A 254 33.50 -3.11 -18.19
C MET A 254 32.21 -3.26 -17.38
N ILE A 255 31.08 -3.55 -18.04
CA ILE A 255 29.79 -3.74 -17.37
C ILE A 255 29.78 -4.94 -16.41
N GLU A 256 30.66 -5.92 -16.62
CA GLU A 256 30.78 -7.11 -15.76
C GLU A 256 31.92 -7.02 -14.75
N ARG A 257 32.84 -6.04 -14.89
CA ARG A 257 33.94 -5.84 -13.94
C ARG A 257 33.48 -5.29 -12.59
N ASN A 258 32.37 -4.55 -12.55
CA ASN A 258 31.83 -3.92 -11.34
C ASN A 258 30.88 -4.82 -10.52
N ASN A 259 30.66 -6.07 -10.95
CA ASN A 259 29.78 -7.03 -10.27
C ASN A 259 30.56 -8.07 -9.44
N GLN A 260 31.86 -7.86 -9.19
CA GLN A 260 32.74 -8.75 -8.43
C GLN A 260 33.16 -8.22 -7.06
N ASP A 261 32.62 -7.07 -6.62
CA ASP A 261 32.82 -6.49 -5.28
C ASP A 261 31.58 -6.67 -4.39
#